data_AF-A0A3D4U9T1-F1
#
_entry.id   AF-A0A3D4U9T1-F1
#
_cell.length_a   1.000
_cell.length_b   1.000
_cell.length_c   1.000
_cell.angle_alpha   90.00
_cell.angle_beta   90.00
_cell.angle_gamma   90.00
#
_symmetry.space_group_name_H-M   'P 1'
#
loop_
_entity.id
_entity.type
_entity.pdbx_description
1 polymer ?
#
loop_
_entity_poly.entity_id
_entity_poly.type
_entity_poly.pdbx_seq_one_letter_code
_entity_poly.pdbx_strand_id
1 'polypeptide(L)'
;MSLRALLLSLLLFPAVTVYAQAIYKVVGPDGKVVFSDKPPADVGGDVSVIEGGFERKQSANEPAADVVSPPVPRVTKQATVAQPKPQAPAQMAIDPALVGAVFGVMGFEDLVLQTERICTQTLPTSMKRYSGATQVWRQRNASVLARYQQVLAKAITPVHRKQLEAEVKTRNEKSLLPVVKAPAASRISWCDKSGDLIGRGDMDVHNKPALAGPLLGYR
;
A
#
# COMPACT_ATOMS: atom_id res chain seq x y z
N MET A 1 -38.17 22.82 -35.79
CA MET A 1 -37.46 23.86 -35.02
C MET A 1 -36.57 23.14 -34.00
N SER A 2 -35.27 23.35 -33.81
CA SER A 2 -34.17 23.62 -34.72
C SER A 2 -32.95 22.93 -34.10
N LEU A 3 -32.33 21.99 -34.82
CA LEU A 3 -31.26 21.11 -34.35
C LEU A 3 -29.88 21.72 -34.72
N ARG A 4 -29.56 22.95 -34.27
CA ARG A 4 -28.35 23.66 -34.76
C ARG A 4 -27.57 24.56 -33.78
N ALA A 5 -27.95 24.68 -32.51
CA ALA A 5 -27.42 25.77 -31.66
C ALA A 5 -26.60 25.37 -30.42
N LEU A 6 -25.97 24.19 -30.38
CA LEU A 6 -25.16 23.80 -29.21
C LEU A 6 -23.87 23.05 -29.58
N LEU A 7 -23.21 23.53 -30.63
CA LEU A 7 -21.88 23.14 -31.07
C LEU A 7 -20.94 24.35 -30.93
N LEU A 8 -20.71 24.88 -29.71
CA LEU A 8 -19.62 25.85 -29.48
C LEU A 8 -19.38 26.10 -27.97
N SER A 9 -18.89 25.09 -27.25
CA SER A 9 -18.28 25.29 -25.93
C SER A 9 -16.98 24.51 -25.87
N LEU A 10 -16.04 24.99 -26.69
CA LEU A 10 -14.63 24.65 -26.67
C LEU A 10 -14.03 25.25 -25.38
N LEU A 11 -14.14 24.51 -24.26
CA LEU A 11 -13.51 24.88 -22.99
C LEU A 11 -12.02 24.55 -23.05
N LEU A 12 -11.20 25.60 -22.99
CA LEU A 12 -9.78 25.56 -22.71
C LEU A 12 -9.50 24.74 -21.44
N PHE A 13 -8.83 23.61 -21.58
CA PHE A 13 -8.20 22.92 -20.46
C PHE A 13 -6.77 23.48 -20.28
N PRO A 14 -6.44 24.09 -19.13
CA PRO A 14 -5.05 24.41 -18.82
C PRO A 14 -4.28 23.11 -18.60
N ALA A 15 -3.23 22.90 -19.38
CA ALA A 15 -2.27 21.82 -19.19
C ALA A 15 -1.55 22.05 -17.86
N VAL A 16 -1.94 21.32 -16.81
CA VAL A 16 -1.20 21.28 -15.55
C VAL A 16 0.01 20.38 -15.78
N THR A 17 1.18 20.97 -15.96
CA THR A 17 2.45 20.24 -15.96
C THR A 17 2.73 19.76 -14.54
N VAL A 18 2.50 18.47 -14.30
CA VAL A 18 2.92 17.81 -13.07
C VAL A 18 4.44 17.64 -13.12
N TYR A 19 5.18 18.49 -12.41
CA TYR A 19 6.60 18.26 -12.18
C TYR A 19 6.77 17.03 -11.28
N ALA A 20 7.33 15.95 -11.82
CA ALA A 20 7.79 14.81 -11.05
C ALA A 20 8.92 15.28 -10.12
N GLN A 21 8.63 15.43 -8.83
CA GLN A 21 9.65 15.75 -7.83
C GLN A 21 10.45 14.48 -7.54
N ALA A 22 11.69 14.42 -8.05
CA ALA A 22 12.61 13.35 -7.72
C ALA A 22 13.08 13.53 -6.27
N ILE A 23 12.66 12.63 -5.39
CA ILE A 23 13.11 12.57 -4.00
C ILE A 23 14.39 11.74 -3.96
N TYR A 24 15.52 12.35 -3.57
CA TYR A 24 16.80 11.69 -3.46
C TYR A 24 16.95 11.03 -2.09
N LYS A 25 17.42 9.78 -2.07
CA LYS A 25 17.70 9.01 -0.86
C LYS A 25 19.22 8.99 -0.63
N VAL A 26 19.66 9.51 0.52
CA VAL A 26 21.06 9.44 0.95
C VAL A 26 21.17 8.47 2.12
N VAL A 27 22.09 7.53 2.03
CA VAL A 27 22.40 6.60 3.12
C VAL A 27 23.73 7.02 3.72
N GLY A 28 23.71 7.43 4.99
CA GLY A 28 24.91 7.78 5.73
C GLY A 28 25.74 6.54 6.10
N PRO A 29 27.02 6.72 6.46
CA PRO A 29 27.90 5.63 6.91
C PRO A 29 27.42 4.96 8.21
N ASP A 30 26.51 5.61 8.95
CA ASP A 30 25.83 5.07 10.13
C ASP A 30 24.55 4.28 9.79
N GLY A 31 24.26 4.07 8.50
CA GLY A 31 23.07 3.38 8.02
C GLY A 31 21.78 4.20 8.08
N LYS A 32 21.84 5.48 8.48
CA LYS A 32 20.66 6.33 8.50
C LYS A 32 20.29 6.79 7.10
N VAL A 33 18.99 6.77 6.83
CA VAL A 33 18.41 7.19 5.55
C VAL A 33 17.87 8.61 5.69
N VAL A 34 18.35 9.52 4.86
CA VAL A 34 17.85 10.90 4.75
C VAL A 34 17.27 11.11 3.35
N PHE A 35 16.07 11.68 3.28
CA PHE A 35 15.43 12.03 2.00
C PHE A 35 15.56 13.54 1.77
N SER A 36 16.01 13.93 0.58
CA SER A 36 16.23 15.33 0.20
C SER A 36 15.62 15.61 -1.17
N ASP A 37 14.93 16.74 -1.29
CA ASP A 37 14.39 17.25 -2.56
C ASP A 37 15.44 18.00 -3.39
N LYS A 38 16.65 18.19 -2.84
CA LYS A 38 17.77 18.83 -3.54
C LYS A 38 18.72 17.77 -4.09
N PRO A 39 19.13 17.87 -5.37
CA PRO A 39 20.16 17.00 -5.93
C PRO A 39 21.46 17.15 -5.13
N PRO A 40 22.16 16.05 -4.81
CA PRO A 40 23.39 16.12 -4.03
C PRO A 40 24.45 16.92 -4.79
N ALA A 41 25.01 17.93 -4.14
CA ALA A 41 26.16 18.65 -4.66
C ALA A 41 27.38 17.74 -4.49
N ASP A 42 27.82 17.18 -5.61
CA ASP A 42 29.04 16.41 -5.85
C ASP A 42 29.95 16.20 -4.61
N VAL A 43 29.72 15.11 -3.89
CA VAL A 43 30.65 14.56 -2.89
C VAL A 43 30.64 13.05 -3.03
N GLY A 44 31.82 12.49 -3.33
CA GLY A 44 32.04 11.09 -3.70
C GLY A 44 31.74 10.06 -2.61
N GLY A 45 30.46 9.89 -2.31
CA GLY A 45 29.88 8.67 -1.73
C GLY A 45 29.07 7.93 -2.79
N ASP A 46 29.08 6.61 -2.74
CA ASP A 46 28.49 5.73 -3.74
C ASP A 46 26.97 6.02 -3.92
N VAL A 47 26.62 6.64 -5.05
CA VAL A 47 25.23 6.95 -5.41
C VAL A 47 24.70 5.79 -6.26
N SER A 48 24.03 4.84 -5.61
CA SER A 48 23.29 3.81 -6.33
C SER A 48 21.91 4.35 -6.75
N VAL A 49 21.75 4.66 -8.04
CA VAL A 49 20.43 4.80 -8.67
C VAL A 49 19.82 3.40 -8.75
N ILE A 50 18.72 3.15 -8.04
CA ILE A 50 18.05 1.85 -8.07
C ILE A 50 17.17 1.79 -9.33
N GLU A 51 17.77 1.39 -10.45
CA GLU A 51 17.03 0.73 -11.52
C GLU A 51 16.83 -0.74 -11.13
N GLY A 52 15.60 -1.24 -11.31
CA GLY A 52 15.15 -2.50 -10.75
C GLY A 52 15.86 -3.73 -11.32
N GLY A 53 16.42 -4.54 -10.42
CA GLY A 53 16.86 -5.90 -10.72
C GLY A 53 17.32 -6.62 -9.46
N PHE A 54 16.48 -7.49 -8.90
CA PHE A 54 16.89 -8.43 -7.85
C PHE A 54 17.01 -9.83 -8.44
N GLU A 55 18.25 -10.20 -8.75
CA GLU A 55 18.64 -11.58 -8.99
C GLU A 55 18.82 -12.29 -7.65
N ARG A 56 18.01 -13.31 -7.41
CA ARG A 56 18.05 -14.18 -6.23
C ARG A 56 19.01 -15.33 -6.56
N LYS A 57 20.18 -15.40 -5.91
CA LYS A 57 20.95 -16.65 -5.84
C LYS A 57 21.05 -17.18 -4.41
N GLN A 58 20.95 -18.50 -4.36
CA GLN A 58 20.70 -19.37 -3.22
C GLN A 58 21.87 -19.50 -2.24
N SER A 59 21.44 -19.85 -1.03
CA SER A 59 22.14 -20.52 0.05
C SER A 59 23.03 -21.71 -0.38
N ALA A 60 24.21 -21.82 0.23
CA ALA A 60 24.75 -23.07 0.79
C ALA A 60 26.03 -22.83 1.63
N ASN A 61 26.15 -23.63 2.70
CA ASN A 61 27.34 -24.06 3.45
C ASN A 61 27.95 -23.18 4.55
N GLU A 62 27.76 -23.69 5.78
CA GLU A 62 28.71 -23.74 6.91
C GLU A 62 30.04 -24.40 6.48
N PRO A 63 31.20 -24.07 7.10
CA PRO A 63 31.55 -24.72 8.38
C PRO A 63 32.30 -23.83 9.40
N ALA A 64 32.44 -24.40 10.59
CA ALA A 64 33.02 -23.87 11.83
C ALA A 64 34.48 -23.33 11.76
N ALA A 65 34.77 -22.32 12.60
CA ALA A 65 36.08 -22.12 13.22
C ALA A 65 35.99 -21.19 14.47
N ASP A 66 36.63 -21.64 15.55
CA ASP A 66 37.03 -20.91 16.76
C ASP A 66 37.74 -19.58 16.47
N VAL A 67 37.33 -18.47 17.11
CA VAL A 67 38.23 -17.34 17.46
C VAL A 67 37.73 -16.57 18.70
N VAL A 68 38.39 -16.83 19.84
CA VAL A 68 38.97 -15.89 20.83
C VAL A 68 38.22 -14.58 21.17
N SER A 69 37.81 -14.48 22.44
CA SER A 69 37.39 -13.24 23.13
C SER A 69 38.54 -12.25 23.38
N PRO A 70 38.30 -10.93 23.24
CA PRO A 70 39.11 -9.89 23.89
C PRO A 70 38.41 -9.24 25.11
N PRO A 71 39.17 -8.65 26.05
CA PRO A 71 38.66 -8.13 27.31
C PRO A 71 37.98 -6.76 27.17
N VAL A 72 36.89 -6.58 27.93
CA VAL A 72 36.09 -5.36 28.02
C VAL A 72 36.81 -4.29 28.87
N PRO A 73 37.01 -3.05 28.37
CA PRO A 73 37.41 -1.94 29.22
C PRO A 73 36.22 -1.42 30.05
N ARG A 74 36.46 -1.28 31.35
CA ARG A 74 35.57 -0.75 32.37
C ARG A 74 35.31 0.74 32.12
N VAL A 75 34.15 1.08 31.57
CA VAL A 75 33.71 2.47 31.42
C VAL A 75 33.08 2.97 32.72
N THR A 76 33.65 4.07 33.21
CA THR A 76 33.29 4.84 34.38
C THR A 76 31.85 5.36 34.29
N LYS A 77 31.05 5.16 35.35
CA LYS A 77 29.71 5.75 35.51
C LYS A 77 29.84 7.28 35.62
N GLN A 78 29.60 7.99 34.52
CA GLN A 78 29.23 9.41 34.59
C GLN A 78 27.73 9.52 34.85
N ALA A 79 27.39 10.13 35.98
CA ALA A 79 26.01 10.48 36.32
C ALA A 79 25.57 11.65 35.43
N THR A 80 24.85 11.32 34.35
CA THR A 80 24.16 12.32 33.54
C THR A 80 22.92 12.78 34.30
N VAL A 81 22.88 14.06 34.66
CA VAL A 81 21.73 14.74 35.24
C VAL A 81 20.55 14.58 34.27
N ALA A 82 19.48 13.91 34.72
CA ALA A 82 18.29 13.67 33.94
C ALA A 82 17.57 14.99 33.62
N GLN A 83 17.71 15.47 32.38
CA GLN A 83 16.81 16.48 31.84
C GLN A 83 15.39 15.90 31.73
N PRO A 84 14.34 16.63 32.11
CA PRO A 84 12.96 16.22 31.89
C PRO A 84 12.74 16.09 30.39
N LYS A 85 12.65 14.84 29.91
CA LYS A 85 12.33 14.53 28.52
C LYS A 85 10.97 15.17 28.22
N PRO A 86 10.84 16.02 27.17
CA PRO A 86 9.54 16.50 26.72
C PRO A 86 8.65 15.27 26.50
N GLN A 87 7.61 15.14 27.32
CA GLN A 87 6.61 14.10 27.15
C GLN A 87 5.94 14.37 25.82
N ALA A 88 6.36 13.61 24.80
CA ALA A 88 5.63 13.54 23.54
C ALA A 88 4.17 13.27 23.89
N PRO A 89 3.21 14.02 23.32
CA PRO A 89 1.80 13.87 23.64
C PRO A 89 1.44 12.40 23.57
N ALA A 90 0.78 11.89 24.62
CA ALA A 90 0.39 10.50 24.73
C ALA A 90 -0.42 10.10 23.49
N GLN A 91 0.26 9.50 22.52
CA GLN A 91 -0.37 8.91 21.36
C GLN A 91 -1.22 7.77 21.92
N MET A 92 -2.55 7.96 21.91
CA MET A 92 -3.48 6.92 22.30
C MET A 92 -3.12 5.68 21.50
N ALA A 93 -2.65 4.65 22.19
CA ALA A 93 -2.25 3.40 21.56
C ALA A 93 -3.50 2.79 20.91
N ILE A 94 -3.55 2.86 19.58
CA ILE A 94 -4.64 2.26 18.81
C ILE A 94 -4.50 0.74 18.93
N ASP A 95 -5.60 0.05 19.18
CA ASP A 95 -5.61 -1.42 19.24
C ASP A 95 -5.00 -2.01 17.96
N PRO A 96 -3.93 -2.83 18.04
CA PRO A 96 -3.30 -3.43 16.88
C PRO A 96 -4.26 -4.34 16.10
N ALA A 97 -5.24 -4.98 16.75
CA ALA A 97 -6.24 -5.80 16.06
C ALA A 97 -7.15 -4.93 15.16
N LEU A 98 -7.50 -3.73 15.63
CA LEU A 98 -8.27 -2.77 14.86
C LEU A 98 -7.48 -2.27 13.65
N VAL A 99 -6.21 -1.90 13.82
CA VAL A 99 -5.35 -1.48 12.70
C VAL A 99 -5.18 -2.60 11.67
N GLY A 100 -4.95 -3.83 12.13
CA GLY A 100 -4.87 -5.00 11.25
C GLY A 100 -6.16 -5.25 10.46
N ALA A 101 -7.32 -5.10 11.09
CA ALA A 101 -8.61 -5.23 10.43
C ALA A 101 -8.85 -4.13 9.39
N VAL A 102 -8.53 -2.88 9.72
CA VAL A 102 -8.57 -1.73 8.79
C VAL A 102 -7.69 -2.00 7.56
N PHE A 103 -6.44 -2.41 7.78
CA PHE A 103 -5.51 -2.74 6.71
C PHE A 103 -6.03 -3.88 5.83
N GLY A 104 -6.58 -4.94 6.45
CA GLY A 104 -7.14 -6.08 5.73
C GLY A 104 -8.33 -5.70 4.85
N VAL A 105 -9.32 -4.97 5.39
CA VAL A 105 -10.50 -4.54 4.61
C VAL A 105 -10.10 -3.60 3.48
N MET A 106 -9.22 -2.63 3.74
CA MET A 106 -8.65 -1.75 2.71
C MET A 106 -7.96 -2.55 1.59
N GLY A 107 -7.21 -3.59 1.97
CA GLY A 107 -6.56 -4.51 1.03
C GLY A 107 -7.51 -5.24 0.11
N PHE A 108 -8.60 -5.79 0.65
CA PHE A 108 -9.63 -6.47 -0.15
C PHE A 108 -10.40 -5.51 -1.06
N GLU A 109 -10.77 -4.33 -0.56
CA GLU A 109 -11.46 -3.31 -1.36
C GLU A 109 -10.61 -2.88 -2.56
N ASP A 110 -9.34 -2.51 -2.33
CA ASP A 110 -8.43 -2.13 -3.41
C ASP A 110 -8.18 -3.28 -4.39
N LEU A 111 -8.00 -4.52 -3.91
CA LEU A 111 -7.81 -5.69 -4.76
C LEU A 111 -9.01 -5.94 -5.68
N VAL A 112 -10.24 -5.81 -5.17
CA VAL A 112 -11.47 -5.97 -5.96
C VAL A 112 -11.57 -4.87 -7.03
N LEU A 113 -11.28 -3.61 -6.68
CA LEU A 113 -11.29 -2.49 -7.63
C LEU A 113 -10.20 -2.61 -8.70
N GLN A 114 -9.00 -3.05 -8.34
CA GLN A 114 -7.93 -3.31 -9.32
C GLN A 114 -8.29 -4.48 -10.24
N THR A 115 -8.92 -5.52 -9.72
CA THR A 115 -9.43 -6.65 -10.51
C THR A 115 -10.46 -6.17 -11.54
N GLU A 116 -11.45 -5.37 -11.12
CA GLU A 116 -12.42 -4.77 -12.03
C GLU A 116 -11.73 -3.99 -13.16
N ARG A 117 -10.76 -3.13 -12.81
CA ARG A 117 -10.01 -2.33 -13.77
C ARG A 117 -9.25 -3.21 -14.78
N ILE A 118 -8.48 -4.20 -14.30
CA ILE A 118 -7.71 -5.10 -15.16
C ILE A 118 -8.64 -5.85 -16.13
N CYS A 119 -9.78 -6.32 -15.63
CA CYS A 119 -10.69 -7.15 -16.41
C CYS A 119 -11.51 -6.36 -17.42
N THR A 120 -11.94 -5.15 -17.06
CA THR A 120 -12.61 -4.23 -18.00
C THR A 120 -11.66 -3.72 -19.08
N GLN A 121 -10.37 -3.56 -18.78
CA GLN A 121 -9.34 -3.26 -19.79
C GLN A 121 -8.99 -4.46 -20.67
N THR A 122 -9.00 -5.68 -20.11
CA THR A 122 -8.65 -6.91 -20.85
C THR A 122 -9.77 -7.35 -21.78
N LEU A 123 -11.02 -7.29 -21.33
CA LEU A 123 -12.19 -7.72 -22.11
C LEU A 123 -13.36 -6.73 -21.95
N PRO A 124 -13.35 -5.59 -22.67
CA PRO A 124 -14.35 -4.53 -22.51
C PRO A 124 -15.80 -4.99 -22.74
N THR A 125 -16.01 -5.99 -23.60
CA THR A 125 -17.33 -6.58 -23.87
C THR A 125 -17.96 -7.25 -22.64
N SER A 126 -17.16 -7.60 -21.64
CA SER A 126 -17.60 -8.23 -20.38
C SER A 126 -17.69 -7.24 -19.21
N MET A 127 -17.66 -5.92 -19.47
CA MET A 127 -17.71 -4.89 -18.42
C MET A 127 -18.89 -5.09 -17.45
N LYS A 128 -20.09 -5.38 -17.96
CA LYS A 128 -21.28 -5.62 -17.13
C LYS A 128 -21.07 -6.74 -16.11
N ARG A 129 -20.37 -7.81 -16.48
CA ARG A 129 -20.08 -8.94 -15.59
C ARG A 129 -19.14 -8.53 -14.47
N TYR A 130 -17.99 -7.92 -14.81
CA TYR A 130 -16.96 -7.58 -13.82
C TYR A 130 -17.38 -6.44 -12.89
N SER A 131 -17.98 -5.38 -13.44
CA SER A 131 -18.53 -4.29 -12.64
C SER A 131 -19.74 -4.74 -11.80
N GLY A 132 -20.58 -5.62 -12.35
CA GLY A 132 -21.68 -6.24 -11.62
C GLY A 132 -21.20 -7.05 -10.41
N ALA A 133 -20.22 -7.94 -10.59
CA ALA A 133 -19.64 -8.72 -9.49
C ALA A 133 -19.07 -7.81 -8.39
N THR A 134 -18.35 -6.76 -8.79
CA THR A 134 -17.80 -5.77 -7.86
C THR A 134 -18.88 -5.01 -7.10
N GLN A 135 -19.95 -4.59 -7.78
CA GLN A 135 -21.08 -3.92 -7.14
C GLN A 135 -21.78 -4.82 -6.11
N VAL A 136 -22.05 -6.08 -6.47
CA VAL A 136 -22.66 -7.04 -5.53
C VAL A 136 -21.74 -7.30 -4.34
N TRP A 137 -20.42 -7.43 -4.55
CA TRP A 137 -19.46 -7.52 -3.45
C TRP A 137 -19.53 -6.31 -2.51
N ARG A 138 -19.55 -5.08 -3.05
CA ARG A 138 -19.67 -3.86 -2.21
C ARG A 138 -20.97 -3.85 -1.42
N GLN A 139 -22.08 -4.26 -2.03
CA GLN A 139 -23.39 -4.33 -1.36
C GLN A 139 -23.39 -5.31 -0.18
N ARG A 140 -22.85 -6.53 -0.36
CA ARG A 140 -22.79 -7.53 0.72
C ARG A 140 -21.86 -7.09 1.85
N ASN A 141 -20.81 -6.33 1.55
CA ASN A 141 -19.83 -5.87 2.53
C ASN A 141 -20.09 -4.45 3.05
N ALA A 142 -21.23 -3.84 2.70
CA ALA A 142 -21.51 -2.42 2.96
C ALA A 142 -21.39 -2.02 4.44
N SER A 143 -21.83 -2.88 5.36
CA SER A 143 -21.77 -2.62 6.81
C SER A 143 -20.31 -2.54 7.31
N VAL A 144 -19.47 -3.50 6.90
CA VAL A 144 -18.05 -3.53 7.24
C VAL A 144 -17.31 -2.35 6.61
N LEU A 145 -17.59 -2.04 5.34
CA LEU A 145 -16.98 -0.91 4.63
C LEU A 145 -17.31 0.43 5.30
N ALA A 146 -18.59 0.66 5.64
CA ALA A 146 -19.00 1.87 6.36
C ALA A 146 -18.29 2.00 7.70
N ARG A 147 -18.12 0.89 8.44
CA ARG A 147 -17.48 0.91 9.74
C ARG A 147 -15.97 1.13 9.64
N TYR A 148 -15.32 0.49 8.68
CA TYR A 148 -13.91 0.74 8.35
C TYR A 148 -13.65 2.22 8.00
N GLN A 149 -14.50 2.84 7.17
CA GLN A 149 -14.39 4.26 6.84
C GLN A 149 -14.55 5.16 8.08
N GLN A 150 -15.47 4.82 8.99
CA GLN A 150 -15.60 5.52 10.26
C GLN A 150 -14.35 5.41 11.14
N VAL A 151 -13.76 4.22 11.24
CA VAL A 151 -12.51 4.00 12.00
C VAL A 151 -11.37 4.82 11.41
N LEU A 152 -11.22 4.78 10.08
CA LEU A 152 -10.25 5.62 9.39
C LEU A 152 -10.43 7.10 9.73
N ALA A 153 -11.68 7.59 9.75
CA ALA A 153 -11.98 8.99 10.04
C ALA A 153 -11.70 9.39 11.49
N LYS A 154 -11.99 8.51 12.46
CA LYS A 154 -12.00 8.86 13.89
C LYS A 154 -10.75 8.42 14.65
N ALA A 155 -10.22 7.24 14.35
CA ALA A 155 -9.11 6.64 15.10
C ALA A 155 -7.77 6.81 14.40
N ILE A 156 -7.75 6.82 13.06
CA ILE A 156 -6.51 6.82 12.29
C ILE A 156 -6.16 8.24 11.86
N THR A 157 -4.95 8.68 12.22
CA THR A 157 -4.46 10.01 11.81
C THR A 157 -4.30 10.08 10.29
N PRO A 158 -4.43 11.26 9.65
CA PRO A 158 -4.27 11.39 8.20
C PRO A 158 -2.91 10.91 7.67
N VAL A 159 -1.84 11.11 8.44
CA VAL A 159 -0.49 10.64 8.09
C VAL A 159 -0.44 9.12 8.09
N HIS A 160 -0.94 8.47 9.14
CA HIS A 160 -0.94 7.02 9.22
C HIS A 160 -1.88 6.39 8.18
N ARG A 161 -3.03 7.03 7.90
CA ARG A 161 -3.94 6.61 6.83
C ARG A 161 -3.24 6.55 5.48
N LYS A 162 -2.52 7.61 5.10
CA LYS A 162 -1.77 7.66 3.83
C LYS A 162 -0.70 6.56 3.76
N GLN A 163 -0.06 6.25 4.89
CA GLN A 163 0.91 5.15 4.95
C GLN A 163 0.24 3.80 4.70
N LEU A 164 -0.89 3.53 5.36
CA LEU A 164 -1.67 2.29 5.14
C LEU A 164 -2.13 2.17 3.68
N GLU A 165 -2.66 3.25 3.10
CA GLU A 165 -3.10 3.30 1.69
C GLU A 165 -1.94 3.00 0.73
N ALA A 166 -0.77 3.62 0.93
CA ALA A 166 0.41 3.38 0.11
C ALA A 166 0.92 1.94 0.22
N GLU A 167 0.92 1.38 1.44
CA GLU A 167 1.35 0.01 1.67
C GLU A 167 0.37 -1.00 1.03
N VAL A 168 -0.94 -0.82 1.22
CA VAL A 168 -1.97 -1.65 0.58
C VAL A 168 -1.81 -1.64 -0.93
N LYS A 169 -1.72 -0.45 -1.53
CA LYS A 169 -1.55 -0.29 -2.97
C LYS A 169 -0.30 -1.02 -3.47
N THR A 170 0.85 -0.79 -2.82
CA THR A 170 2.12 -1.44 -3.17
C THR A 170 2.02 -2.97 -3.09
N ARG A 171 1.40 -3.48 -2.02
CA ARG A 171 1.21 -4.92 -1.80
C ARG A 171 0.33 -5.52 -2.90
N ASN A 172 -0.79 -4.88 -3.20
CA ASN A 172 -1.74 -5.36 -4.21
C ASN A 172 -1.17 -5.28 -5.62
N GLU A 173 -0.52 -4.16 -6.00
CA GLU A 173 0.15 -4.01 -7.29
C GLU A 173 1.22 -5.09 -7.49
N LYS A 174 2.04 -5.35 -6.47
CA LYS A 174 3.03 -6.43 -6.51
C LYS A 174 2.37 -7.79 -6.72
N SER A 175 1.25 -8.07 -6.06
CA SER A 175 0.53 -9.34 -6.19
C SER A 175 -0.13 -9.52 -7.57
N LEU A 176 -0.57 -8.43 -8.20
CA LEU A 176 -1.24 -8.44 -9.50
C LEU A 176 -0.27 -8.30 -10.67
N LEU A 177 1.00 -7.94 -10.43
CA LEU A 177 2.01 -7.78 -11.47
C LEU A 177 2.13 -8.99 -12.43
N PRO A 178 2.10 -10.25 -11.97
CA PRO A 178 2.14 -11.41 -12.86
C PRO A 178 0.93 -11.49 -13.78
N VAL A 179 -0.26 -11.09 -13.30
CA VAL A 179 -1.50 -11.06 -14.08
C VAL A 179 -1.40 -10.00 -15.16
N VAL A 180 -0.98 -8.78 -14.81
CA VAL A 180 -0.84 -7.67 -15.76
C VAL A 180 0.14 -8.02 -16.90
N LYS A 181 1.26 -8.66 -16.56
CA LYS A 181 2.29 -9.10 -17.51
C LYS A 181 1.93 -10.35 -18.30
N ALA A 182 0.87 -11.07 -17.93
CA ALA A 182 0.49 -12.31 -18.61
C ALA A 182 -0.05 -12.04 -20.03
N PRO A 183 0.04 -13.04 -20.94
CA PRO A 183 -0.62 -12.98 -22.24
C PRO A 183 -2.14 -12.77 -22.12
N ALA A 184 -2.75 -12.20 -23.16
CA ALA A 184 -4.17 -11.84 -23.14
C ALA A 184 -5.10 -13.01 -22.75
N ALA A 185 -4.86 -14.20 -23.30
CA ALA A 185 -5.66 -15.39 -22.97
C ALA A 185 -5.59 -15.76 -21.47
N SER A 186 -4.41 -15.70 -20.86
CA SER A 186 -4.23 -15.95 -19.42
C SER A 186 -4.90 -14.88 -18.57
N ARG A 187 -4.86 -13.61 -18.99
CA ARG A 187 -5.59 -12.52 -18.30
C ARG A 187 -7.11 -12.72 -18.36
N ILE A 188 -7.64 -13.13 -19.50
CA ILE A 188 -9.08 -13.43 -19.64
C ILE A 188 -9.48 -14.55 -18.69
N SER A 189 -8.74 -15.67 -18.68
CA SER A 189 -9.02 -16.79 -17.77
C SER A 189 -8.93 -16.39 -16.29
N TRP A 190 -7.94 -15.58 -15.92
CA TRP A 190 -7.83 -15.03 -14.58
C TRP A 190 -9.04 -14.14 -14.24
N CYS A 191 -9.46 -13.29 -15.18
CA CYS A 191 -10.61 -12.40 -15.00
C CYS A 191 -11.92 -13.14 -14.83
N ASP A 192 -12.18 -14.19 -15.62
CA ASP A 192 -13.35 -15.03 -15.47
C ASP A 192 -13.40 -15.65 -14.07
N LYS A 193 -12.28 -16.25 -13.63
CA LYS A 193 -12.17 -16.88 -12.31
C LYS A 193 -12.33 -15.86 -11.18
N SER A 194 -11.65 -14.73 -11.25
CA SER A 194 -11.71 -13.68 -10.23
C SER A 194 -13.11 -13.07 -10.15
N GLY A 195 -13.75 -12.82 -11.30
CA GLY A 195 -15.13 -12.36 -11.37
C GLY A 195 -16.10 -13.32 -10.68
N ASP A 196 -15.92 -14.63 -10.86
CA ASP A 196 -16.76 -15.65 -10.21
C ASP A 196 -16.51 -15.72 -8.69
N LEU A 197 -15.25 -15.66 -8.24
CA LEU A 197 -14.90 -15.62 -6.81
C LEU A 197 -15.50 -14.39 -6.10
N ILE A 198 -15.39 -13.22 -6.73
CA ILE A 198 -15.99 -11.97 -6.23
C ILE A 198 -17.52 -12.09 -6.23
N GLY A 199 -18.09 -12.57 -7.33
CA GLY A 199 -19.54 -12.70 -7.52
C GLY A 199 -20.18 -13.62 -6.50
N ARG A 200 -19.56 -14.77 -6.19
CA ARG A 200 -20.07 -15.76 -5.23
C ARG A 200 -19.80 -15.44 -3.76
N GLY A 201 -18.96 -14.44 -3.47
CA GLY A 201 -18.68 -14.00 -2.10
C GLY A 201 -17.49 -14.69 -1.43
N ASP A 202 -16.65 -15.41 -2.18
CA ASP A 202 -15.41 -16.00 -1.65
C ASP A 202 -14.44 -14.93 -1.11
N MET A 203 -14.56 -13.71 -1.66
CA MET A 203 -13.78 -12.52 -1.26
C MET A 203 -14.52 -11.62 -0.25
N ASP A 204 -15.65 -12.04 0.30
CA ASP A 204 -16.41 -11.21 1.24
C ASP A 204 -15.66 -11.05 2.57
N VAL A 205 -15.47 -9.81 3.00
CA VAL A 205 -14.78 -9.47 4.25
C VAL A 205 -15.68 -9.63 5.47
N HIS A 206 -17.00 -9.53 5.32
CA HIS A 206 -17.94 -9.75 6.43
C HIS A 206 -17.94 -11.20 6.93
N ASN A 207 -17.56 -12.17 6.09
CA ASN A 207 -17.41 -13.58 6.44
C ASN A 207 -16.03 -13.90 7.07
N LYS A 208 -15.19 -12.89 7.33
CA LYS A 208 -13.85 -13.05 7.89
C LYS A 208 -13.83 -12.44 9.30
N PRO A 209 -14.04 -13.22 10.37
CA PRO A 209 -14.18 -12.69 11.73
C PRO A 209 -12.98 -11.84 12.20
N ALA A 210 -11.76 -12.20 11.78
CA ALA A 210 -10.55 -11.44 12.09
C ALA A 210 -10.53 -10.03 11.49
N LEU A 211 -11.31 -9.79 10.42
CA LEU A 211 -11.46 -8.47 9.79
C LEU A 211 -12.73 -7.77 10.28
N ALA A 212 -13.87 -8.46 10.21
CA ALA A 212 -15.16 -7.87 10.55
C ALA A 212 -15.31 -7.61 12.05
N GLY A 213 -14.83 -8.51 12.91
CA GLY A 213 -15.01 -8.46 14.36
C GLY A 213 -14.49 -7.16 14.99
N PRO A 214 -13.20 -6.81 14.84
CA PRO A 214 -12.64 -5.59 15.41
C PRO A 214 -13.32 -4.32 14.91
N LEU A 215 -13.71 -4.29 13.62
CA LEU A 215 -14.39 -3.13 13.04
C LEU A 215 -15.81 -2.96 13.60
N LEU A 216 -16.62 -4.02 13.54
CA LEU A 216 -18.00 -4.00 14.01
C LEU A 216 -18.10 -3.78 15.53
N GLY A 217 -17.08 -4.20 16.28
CA GLY A 217 -16.98 -4.01 17.73
C GLY A 217 -16.44 -2.65 18.17
N TYR A 218 -15.75 -1.91 17.29
CA TYR A 218 -15.33 -0.53 17.55
C TYR A 218 -16.54 0.30 18.00
N ARG A 219 -16.40 1.27 18.91
CA ARG A 219 -17.48 2.19 19.32
C ARG A 219 -17.05 3.63 19.16
#